data_AF-A0A258ZV61-F1
#
_entry.id   AF-A0A258ZV61-F1
#
_cell.length_a   1.000
_cell.length_b   1.000
_cell.length_c   1.000
_cell.angle_alpha   90.00
_cell.angle_beta   90.00
_cell.angle_gamma   90.00
#
_symmetry.space_group_name_H-M   'P 1'
#
loop_
_entity.id
_entity.type
_entity.pdbx_description
1 polymer ?
#
loop_
_entity_poly.entity_id
_entity_poly.type
_entity_poly.pdbx_seq_one_letter_code
_entity_poly.pdbx_strand_id
1 'polypeptide(L)' 'MENTINHSDVYALAHHHRFQWEEAQNSYVILFPEGMVKLHGGAGEVL' A
#
# COMPACT_ATOMS: atom_id res chain seq x y z
N MET A 1 -8.27 -3.51 20.58
CA MET A 1 -8.41 -4.53 19.53
C MET A 1 -7.00 -4.92 19.13
N GLU A 2 -6.56 -6.12 19.46
CA GLU A 2 -5.22 -6.60 19.12
C GLU A 2 -5.24 -7.07 17.66
N ASN A 3 -4.51 -6.38 16.78
CA ASN A 3 -4.32 -6.82 15.41
C ASN A 3 -3.21 -7.88 15.39
N THR A 4 -3.58 -9.13 15.61
CA THR A 4 -2.65 -10.27 15.50
C THR A 4 -2.47 -10.61 14.02
N ILE A 5 -1.29 -10.29 13.48
CA ILE A 5 -0.87 -10.66 12.12
C ILE A 5 -0.33 -12.10 12.16
N ASN A 6 -0.93 -13.01 11.38
CA ASN A 6 -0.45 -14.37 11.20
C ASN A 6 0.25 -14.53 9.86
N HIS A 7 1.21 -15.46 9.79
CA HIS A 7 1.95 -15.70 8.55
C HIS A 7 1.07 -16.22 7.40
N SER A 8 -0.05 -16.88 7.72
CA SER A 8 -1.00 -17.40 6.73
C SER A 8 -2.00 -16.35 6.22
N ASP A 9 -1.97 -15.13 6.75
CA ASP A 9 -2.89 -14.08 6.33
C ASP A 9 -2.53 -13.61 4.91
N VAL A 10 -3.50 -13.64 4.01
CA VAL A 10 -3.36 -13.14 2.65
C VAL A 10 -3.89 -11.72 2.60
N TYR A 11 -2.99 -10.75 2.48
CA TYR A 11 -3.34 -9.34 2.37
C TYR A 11 -3.66 -8.99 0.91
N ALA A 12 -4.71 -8.21 0.72
CA ALA A 12 -5.11 -7.68 -0.58
C ALA A 12 -5.42 -6.19 -0.45
N LEU A 13 -5.25 -5.46 -1.55
CA LEU A 13 -5.72 -4.08 -1.63
C LEU A 13 -7.25 -4.07 -1.57
N ALA A 14 -7.80 -3.26 -0.67
CA ALA A 14 -9.25 -3.09 -0.57
C ALA A 14 -9.81 -2.51 -1.88
N HIS A 15 -11.08 -2.80 -2.16
CA HIS A 15 -11.75 -2.20 -3.32
C HIS A 15 -11.62 -0.67 -3.29
N HIS A 16 -11.37 -0.07 -4.44
CA HIS A 16 -11.05 1.36 -4.63
C HIS A 16 -9.66 1.82 -4.17
N HIS A 17 -8.79 0.91 -3.73
CA HIS A 17 -7.38 1.24 -3.53
C HIS A 17 -6.59 0.88 -4.79
N ARG A 18 -5.75 1.81 -5.26
CA ARG A 18 -4.92 1.63 -6.44
C ARG A 18 -3.46 1.86 -6.09
N PHE A 19 -2.65 0.83 -6.30
CA PHE A 19 -1.20 0.95 -6.26
C PHE A 19 -0.69 1.50 -7.60
N GLN A 20 0.17 2.51 -7.55
CA GLN A 20 0.81 3.09 -8.73
C GLN A 20 2.19 3.67 -8.39
N TRP A 21 3.02 3.81 -9.41
CA TRP A 21 4.28 4.57 -9.31
C TRP A 21 4.03 6.05 -9.56
N GLU A 22 4.68 6.92 -8.79
CA GLU A 22 4.60 8.37 -8.96
C GLU A 22 5.98 8.96 -9.27
N GLU A 23 6.19 9.33 -10.54
CA GLU A 23 7.48 9.80 -11.06
C GLU A 23 7.93 11.12 -10.41
N ALA A 24 7.01 12.05 -10.13
CA ALA A 24 7.31 13.33 -9.49
C ALA A 24 7.94 13.18 -8.10
N GLN A 25 7.68 12.05 -7.43
CA GLN A 25 8.18 11.74 -6.10
C GLN A 25 9.17 10.57 -6.08
N ASN A 26 9.40 9.93 -7.23
CA ASN A 26 10.22 8.73 -7.39
C ASN A 26 9.88 7.66 -6.33
N SER A 27 8.59 7.37 -6.15
CA SER A 27 8.11 6.46 -5.11
C SER A 27 6.79 5.78 -5.49
N TYR A 28 6.54 4.63 -4.87
CA TYR A 28 5.25 3.96 -4.96
C TYR A 28 4.21 4.65 -4.07
N VAL A 29 2.97 4.74 -4.55
CA VAL A 29 1.85 5.34 -3.82
C VAL A 29 0.63 4.44 -3.91
N ILE A 30 -0.19 4.46 -2.86
CA ILE A 30 -1.53 3.87 -2.84
C ILE A 30 -2.53 5.02 -2.83
N LEU A 31 -3.34 5.11 -3.88
CA LEU A 31 -4.49 5.99 -3.96
C LEU A 31 -5.72 5.29 -3.37
N PHE A 32 -6.53 6.02 -2.64
CA PHE A 32 -7.83 5.57 -2.14
C PHE A 32 -8.79 6.76 -2.10
N PRO A 33 -10.11 6.56 -1.92
CA PRO A 33 -11.10 7.63 -2.11
C PRO A 33 -10.85 8.89 -1.26
N GLU A 34 -10.25 8.73 -0.08
CA GLU A 34 -9.98 9.82 0.87
C GLU A 34 -8.60 10.47 0.67
N GLY A 35 -7.72 9.90 -0.17
CA GLY A 35 -6.41 10.48 -0.42
C GLY A 35 -5.36 9.53 -0.99
N MET A 36 -4.12 9.73 -0.54
CA MET A 36 -2.95 9.03 -1.05
C MET A 36 -1.97 8.75 0.09
N VAL A 37 -1.42 7.54 0.11
CA VAL A 37 -0.31 7.16 1.00
C VAL A 37 0.92 6.92 0.15
N LYS A 38 2.02 7.59 0.51
CA LYS A 38 3.35 7.33 -0.06
C LYS A 38 3.98 6.15 0.65
N LEU A 39 4.46 5.19 -0.12
CA LEU A 39 5.21 4.07 0.39
C LEU A 39 6.70 4.41 0.39
N HIS A 40 7.38 4.01 1.46
CA HIS A 40 8.85 4.02 1.50
C HIS A 40 9.40 2.99 0.50
N GLY A 41 10.61 3.21 -0.02
CA GLY A 41 11.19 2.38 -1.10
C GLY A 41 11.01 0.87 -0.89
N GLY A 42 11.42 0.36 0.27
CA GLY A 42 11.29 -1.07 0.58
C GLY A 42 9.85 -1.57 0.81
N ALA A 43 8.88 -0.69 1.05
CA ALA A 43 7.47 -1.07 1.21
C ALA A 43 6.77 -1.23 -0.15
N GLY A 44 7.20 -0.50 -1.18
CA GLY A 44 6.67 -0.65 -2.54
C GLY A 44 7.17 -1.90 -3.25
N GLU A 45 8.33 -2.45 -2.87
CA GLU A 45 8.92 -3.66 -3.46
C GLU A 45 8.30 -4.97 -2.93
N VAL A 46 7.58 -4.92 -1.80
CA VAL A 46 7.04 -6.09 -1.10
C VAL A 46 5.55 -6.32 -1.38
N LEU A 47 4.86 -5.32 -1.95
CA LEU A 47 3.45 -5.40 -2.37
C LEU A 47 3.30 -6.09 -3.73
#